data_AF-A0A7J9CNY5-F1
#
_entry.id   AF-A0A7J9CNY5-F1
#
_cell.length_a   1.000
_cell.length_b   1.000
_cell.length_c   1.000
_cell.angle_alpha   90.00
_cell.angle_beta   90.00
_cell.angle_gamma   90.00
#
_symmetry.space_group_name_H-M   'P 1'
#
loop_
_entity.id
_entity.type
_entity.pdbx_description
1 polymer ?
#
loop_
_entity_poly.entity_id
_entity_poly.type
_entity_poly.pdbx_seq_one_letter_code
_entity_poly.pdbx_strand_id
1 'polypeptide(L)'
;MDLTAVHDILLKTGYKEEKGAENEVAMMSAPSGTVFVRRVLSYLIIGQPELALRDAMQAQVCLPDCPTAFYMQALALSKLGMETDAQDMLNDGASFEAKKQNGWRV
;
A
#
# COMPACT_ATOMS: atom_id res chain seq x y z
N MET A 1 -1.67 -17.22 19.84
CA MET A 1 -1.14 -15.84 19.88
C MET A 1 -2.34 -14.91 19.94
N ASP A 2 -2.47 -14.16 21.02
CA ASP A 2 -3.66 -13.36 21.32
C ASP A 2 -3.50 -11.95 20.71
N LEU A 3 -4.50 -11.49 19.95
CA LEU A 3 -4.47 -10.24 19.18
C LEU A 3 -4.33 -8.99 20.08
N THR A 4 -4.68 -9.12 21.35
CA THR A 4 -4.52 -8.10 22.41
C THR A 4 -3.05 -7.82 22.73
N ALA A 5 -2.16 -8.82 22.60
CA ALA A 5 -0.74 -8.63 22.85
C ALA A 5 -0.07 -7.80 21.73
N VAL A 6 -0.56 -7.93 20.49
CA VAL A 6 -0.06 -7.15 19.34
C VAL A 6 -0.48 -5.68 19.46
N HIS A 7 -1.69 -5.43 19.98
CA HIS A 7 -2.19 -4.08 20.22
C HIS A 7 -1.37 -3.34 21.29
N ASP A 8 -0.95 -4.02 22.35
CA ASP A 8 -0.13 -3.43 23.42
C ASP A 8 1.30 -3.11 22.97
N ILE A 9 1.88 -3.95 22.11
CA ILE A 9 3.24 -3.74 21.55
C ILE A 9 3.28 -2.48 20.67
N LEU A 10 2.23 -2.22 19.89
CA LEU A 10 2.15 -1.04 19.01
C LEU A 10 2.04 0.29 19.77
N LEU A 11 1.40 0.29 20.94
CA LEU A 11 1.28 1.48 21.78
C LEU A 11 2.57 1.78 22.58
N LYS A 12 3.37 0.74 22.86
CA LYS A 12 4.58 0.83 23.70
C LYS A 12 5.85 1.22 22.94
N THR A 13 5.85 1.12 21.61
CA THR A 13 6.99 1.45 20.75
C THR A 13 7.05 2.92 20.30
N GLY A 14 6.13 3.78 20.76
CA GLY A 14 6.25 5.22 20.54
C GLY A 14 6.03 5.65 19.08
N TYR A 15 5.01 5.11 18.42
CA TYR A 15 4.49 5.67 17.17
C TYR A 15 3.94 7.07 17.47
N LYS A 16 4.77 8.10 17.32
CA LYS A 16 4.40 9.51 17.45
C LYS A 16 3.66 9.92 16.20
N GLU A 17 2.41 10.33 16.35
CA GLU A 17 1.69 11.05 15.30
C GLU A 17 2.40 12.38 15.04
N GLU A 18 3.20 12.42 13.98
CA GLU A 18 3.76 13.65 13.45
C GLU A 18 2.66 14.41 12.70
N LYS A 19 2.02 15.33 13.42
CA LYS A 19 1.08 16.30 12.87
C LYS A 19 1.79 17.18 11.83
N GLY A 20 1.29 17.11 10.60
CA GLY A 20 1.75 17.92 9.48
C GLY A 20 0.73 17.99 8.35
N ALA A 21 -0.40 18.64 8.65
CA ALA A 21 -1.19 19.49 7.76
C ALA A 21 -2.01 18.83 6.61
N GLU A 22 -3.33 19.06 6.71
CA GLU A 22 -4.38 19.07 5.68
C GLU A 22 -4.48 17.95 4.63
N ASN A 23 -5.08 16.82 5.01
CA ASN A 23 -6.26 16.29 4.29
C ASN A 23 -6.94 15.22 5.17
N GLU A 24 -7.38 15.62 6.36
CA GLU A 24 -8.26 14.81 7.17
C GLU A 24 -9.61 14.65 6.44
N VAL A 25 -10.20 13.45 6.54
CA VAL A 25 -11.59 13.13 6.18
C VAL A 25 -11.88 12.78 4.70
N ALA A 26 -11.10 11.89 4.11
CA ALA A 26 -11.61 11.01 3.02
C ALA A 26 -11.47 9.50 3.34
N MET A 27 -11.06 9.15 4.56
CA MET A 27 -10.97 7.76 5.02
C MET A 27 -12.23 7.34 5.79
N MET A 28 -13.41 7.45 5.19
CA MET A 28 -14.57 6.70 5.70
C MET A 28 -15.64 6.55 4.62
N SER A 29 -16.04 5.29 4.35
CA SER A 29 -17.18 4.90 3.51
C SER A 29 -16.99 4.75 1.99
N ALA A 30 -15.89 4.13 1.58
CA ALA A 30 -15.84 3.23 0.42
C ALA A 30 -15.26 1.89 0.91
N PRO A 31 -15.42 0.72 0.26
CA PRO A 31 -14.67 -0.48 0.65
C PRO A 31 -13.20 -0.10 0.64
N SER A 32 -12.64 0.15 1.84
CA SER A 32 -11.49 1.02 1.97
C SER A 32 -10.35 0.40 1.21
N GLY A 33 -9.72 1.09 0.26
CA GLY A 33 -8.61 0.49 -0.49
C GLY A 33 -7.47 -0.01 0.43
N THR A 34 -7.44 0.48 1.67
CA THR A 34 -6.66 -0.05 2.79
C THR A 34 -6.92 -1.52 3.12
N VAL A 35 -8.12 -2.06 2.89
CA VAL A 35 -8.46 -3.49 3.06
C VAL A 35 -7.72 -4.33 2.02
N PHE A 36 -7.71 -3.91 0.76
CA PHE A 36 -6.96 -4.61 -0.29
C PHE A 36 -5.48 -4.59 0.04
N VAL A 37 -4.90 -3.44 0.38
CA VAL A 37 -3.48 -3.34 0.74
C VAL A 37 -3.11 -4.22 1.95
N ARG A 38 -3.95 -4.24 3.00
CA ARG A 38 -3.75 -5.13 4.16
C ARG A 38 -3.79 -6.61 3.77
N ARG A 39 -4.68 -6.96 2.83
CA ARG A 39 -4.83 -8.33 2.33
C ARG A 39 -3.66 -8.74 1.44
N VAL A 40 -3.13 -7.85 0.60
CA VAL A 40 -1.87 -8.04 -0.13
C VAL A 40 -0.75 -8.45 0.83
N LEU A 41 -0.51 -7.67 1.88
CA LEU A 41 0.55 -7.96 2.86
C LEU A 41 0.35 -9.33 3.52
N SER A 42 -0.89 -9.67 3.87
CA SER A 42 -1.22 -10.96 4.46
C SER A 42 -0.89 -12.11 3.50
N TYR A 43 -1.28 -11.98 2.21
CA TYR A 43 -1.00 -12.96 1.17
C TYR A 43 0.51 -13.12 0.91
N LEU A 44 1.29 -12.04 0.92
CA LEU A 44 2.75 -12.10 0.79
C LEU A 44 3.40 -12.86 1.95
N ILE A 45 2.91 -12.68 3.18
CA ILE A 45 3.44 -13.35 4.38
C ILE A 45 3.15 -14.85 4.34
N ILE A 46 1.96 -15.26 3.90
CA ILE A 46 1.58 -16.68 3.80
C ILE A 46 2.05 -17.35 2.50
N GLY A 47 2.86 -16.66 1.69
CA GLY A 47 3.44 -17.22 0.46
C GLY A 47 2.46 -17.41 -0.68
N GLN A 48 1.44 -16.55 -0.78
CA GLN A 48 0.43 -16.56 -1.86
C GLN A 48 0.54 -15.30 -2.75
N PRO A 49 1.65 -15.11 -3.45
CA PRO A 49 1.92 -13.87 -4.18
C PRO A 49 0.97 -13.61 -5.36
N GLU A 50 0.35 -14.64 -5.96
CA GLU A 50 -0.64 -14.47 -7.03
C GLU A 50 -1.93 -13.81 -6.52
N LEU A 51 -2.36 -14.17 -5.31
CA LEU A 51 -3.52 -13.53 -4.66
C LEU A 51 -3.18 -12.10 -4.24
N ALA A 52 -1.96 -11.90 -3.74
CA ALA A 52 -1.43 -10.57 -3.44
C ALA A 52 -1.44 -9.67 -4.68
N LEU A 53 -1.02 -10.18 -5.84
CA LEU A 53 -1.02 -9.41 -7.07
C LEU A 53 -2.44 -9.00 -7.51
N ARG A 54 -3.41 -9.92 -7.44
CA ARG A 54 -4.81 -9.64 -7.77
C ARG A 54 -5.39 -8.53 -6.90
N ASP A 55 -5.11 -8.57 -5.61
CA ASP A 55 -5.55 -7.55 -4.68
C ASP A 55 -4.85 -6.21 -4.88
N ALA A 56 -3.57 -6.22 -5.25
CA ALA A 56 -2.83 -5.00 -5.53
C ALA A 56 -3.38 -4.30 -6.80
N MET A 57 -3.73 -5.07 -7.83
CA MET A 57 -4.43 -4.55 -9.01
C MET A 57 -5.81 -3.97 -8.66
N GLN A 58 -6.57 -4.64 -7.80
CA GLN A 58 -7.86 -4.11 -7.34
C GLN A 58 -7.70 -2.85 -6.47
N ALA A 59 -6.64 -2.78 -5.66
CA ALA A 59 -6.31 -1.59 -4.88
C ALA A 59 -6.01 -0.39 -5.79
N GLN A 60 -5.33 -0.60 -6.92
CA GLN A 60 -5.06 0.45 -7.92
C GLN A 60 -6.36 1.02 -8.52
N VAL A 61 -7.34 0.16 -8.81
CA VAL A 61 -8.65 0.56 -9.32
C VAL A 61 -9.45 1.32 -8.26
N CYS A 62 -9.41 0.88 -7.00
CA CYS A 62 -10.13 1.53 -5.91
C CYS A 62 -9.44 2.81 -5.38
N LEU A 63 -8.13 2.93 -5.57
CA LEU A 63 -7.29 4.05 -5.11
C LEU A 63 -6.39 4.56 -6.25
N PRO A 64 -6.98 5.21 -7.29
CA PRO A 64 -6.22 5.69 -8.43
C PRO A 64 -5.16 6.74 -8.06
N ASP A 65 -5.37 7.46 -6.95
CA ASP A 65 -4.48 8.53 -6.49
C ASP A 65 -3.38 8.08 -5.50
N CYS A 66 -3.23 6.77 -5.34
CA CYS A 66 -2.36 6.18 -4.35
C CYS A 66 -1.19 5.39 -4.98
N PRO A 67 0.06 5.88 -4.84
CA PRO A 67 1.24 5.20 -5.37
C PRO A 67 1.47 3.82 -4.73
N THR A 68 0.92 3.59 -3.53
CA THR A 68 1.06 2.35 -2.77
C THR A 68 0.60 1.12 -3.56
N ALA A 69 -0.38 1.23 -4.45
CA ALA A 69 -0.84 0.10 -5.26
C ALA A 69 0.26 -0.41 -6.21
N PHE A 70 1.03 0.50 -6.83
CA PHE A 70 2.16 0.15 -7.69
C PHE A 70 3.26 -0.59 -6.93
N TYR A 71 3.60 -0.11 -5.73
CA TYR A 71 4.61 -0.77 -4.88
C TYR A 71 4.15 -2.16 -4.41
N MET A 72 2.85 -2.33 -4.14
CA MET A 72 2.27 -3.62 -3.76
C MET A 72 2.28 -4.62 -4.93
N GLN A 73 2.06 -4.15 -6.17
CA GLN A 73 2.22 -4.96 -7.38
C GLN A 73 3.68 -5.39 -7.56
N ALA A 74 4.63 -4.46 -7.40
CA ALA A 74 6.06 -4.75 -7.50
C ALA A 74 6.52 -5.83 -6.51
N LEU A 75 6.06 -5.73 -5.24
CA LEU A 75 6.36 -6.73 -4.21
C LEU A 75 5.82 -8.12 -4.57
N ALA A 76 4.59 -8.19 -5.09
CA ALA A 76 3.99 -9.46 -5.51
C ALA A 76 4.69 -10.06 -6.73
N LEU A 77 5.02 -9.24 -7.74
CA LEU A 77 5.75 -9.66 -8.95
C LEU A 77 7.16 -10.15 -8.62
N SER A 78 7.87 -9.47 -7.71
CA SER A 78 9.18 -9.93 -7.24
C SER A 78 9.11 -11.30 -6.56
N LYS A 79 8.06 -11.56 -5.77
CA LYS A 79 7.83 -12.89 -5.16
C LYS A 79 7.47 -13.98 -6.18
N LEU A 80 6.98 -13.61 -7.36
CA LEU A 80 6.68 -14.51 -8.48
C LEU A 80 7.90 -14.77 -9.39
N GLY A 81 9.04 -14.12 -9.15
CA GLY A 81 10.20 -14.20 -10.05
C GLY A 81 9.99 -13.43 -11.36
N MET A 82 9.17 -12.39 -11.33
CA MET A 82 8.89 -11.49 -12.45
C MET A 82 9.61 -10.16 -12.21
N GLU A 83 10.94 -10.18 -12.15
CA GLU A 83 11.73 -9.02 -11.69
C GLU A 83 11.62 -7.81 -12.62
N THR A 84 11.52 -8.03 -13.94
CA THR A 84 11.33 -6.95 -14.92
C THR A 84 10.02 -6.21 -14.68
N ASP A 85 8.91 -6.94 -14.56
CA ASP A 85 7.60 -6.36 -14.32
C ASP A 85 7.53 -5.67 -12.95
N ALA A 86 8.21 -6.24 -11.95
CA ALA A 86 8.33 -5.60 -10.64
C ALA A 86 9.06 -4.25 -10.73
N GLN A 87 10.15 -4.18 -11.48
CA GLN A 87 10.92 -2.95 -11.66
C GLN A 87 10.13 -1.90 -12.42
N ASP A 88 9.36 -2.30 -13.43
CA ASP A 88 8.47 -1.39 -14.17
C ASP A 88 7.41 -0.79 -13.23
N MET A 89 6.79 -1.60 -12.36
CA MET A 89 5.83 -1.09 -11.37
C MET A 89 6.48 -0.13 -10.35
N LEU A 90 7.73 -0.35 -9.94
CA LEU A 90 8.45 0.61 -9.09
C LEU A 90 8.66 1.96 -9.80
N ASN A 91 9.02 1.91 -11.09
CA ASN A 91 9.24 3.11 -11.90
C ASN A 91 7.93 3.89 -12.12
N ASP A 92 6.82 3.19 -12.36
CA ASP A 92 5.49 3.78 -12.49
C ASP A 92 5.05 4.45 -11.18
N GLY A 93 5.23 3.78 -10.04
CA GLY A 93 4.93 4.33 -8.72
C GLY A 93 5.73 5.60 -8.43
N ALA A 94 7.05 5.58 -8.67
CA ALA A 94 7.91 6.75 -8.47
C ALA A 94 7.54 7.92 -9.40
N SER A 95 7.23 7.63 -10.67
CA SER A 95 6.78 8.63 -11.64
C SER A 95 5.43 9.23 -11.25
N PHE A 96 4.53 8.42 -10.68
CA PHE A 96 3.24 8.88 -10.17
C PHE A 96 3.41 9.86 -9.01
N GLU A 97 4.25 9.53 -8.02
CA GLU A 97 4.55 10.43 -6.89
C GLU A 97 5.17 11.74 -7.34
N ALA A 98 6.14 11.70 -8.26
CA ALA A 98 6.78 12.90 -8.78
C ALA A 98 5.77 13.82 -9.49
N LYS A 99 4.86 13.26 -10.28
CA LYS A 99 3.78 14.03 -10.93
C LYS A 99 2.83 14.64 -9.89
N LYS A 100 2.43 13.89 -8.87
CA LYS A 100 1.55 14.36 -7.79
C LYS A 100 2.18 15.51 -7.00
N GLN A 101 3.48 15.42 -6.68
CA GLN A 101 4.19 16.49 -5.98
C GLN A 101 4.31 17.77 -6.83
N ASN A 102 4.49 17.65 -8.15
CA ASN A 102 4.59 18.80 -9.04
C ASN A 102 3.23 19.44 -9.33
N GLY A 103 2.13 18.68 -9.33
CA GLY A 103 0.77 19.19 -9.50
C GLY A 103 0.21 19.97 -8.31
N TRP A 104 0.82 19.84 -7.12
CA TRP A 104 0.45 20.59 -5.91
C TRP A 104 1.21 21.92 -5.78
N ARG A 105 2.28 22.14 -6.58
CA ARG A 105 3.09 23.38 -6.53
C ARG A 105 2.68 24.44 -7.56
N VAL A 106 1.42 24.46 -7.99
CA VAL A 106 0.87 25.49 -8.90
C VAL A 106 -0.21 26.33 -8.22
#